data_AF-A0A090KTQ6-F1
#
_entry.id   AF-A0A090KTQ6-F1
#
_cell.length_a   1.000
_cell.length_b   1.000
_cell.length_c   1.000
_cell.angle_alpha   90.00
_cell.angle_beta   90.00
_cell.angle_gamma   90.00
#
_symmetry.space_group_name_H-M   'P 1'
#
loop_
_entity.id
_entity.type
_entity.pdbx_description
1 polymer ?
#
loop_
_entity_poly.entity_id
_entity_poly.type
_entity_poly.pdbx_seq_one_letter_code
_entity_poly.pdbx_strand_id
1 'polypeptide(L)'
;MNFCTITKNFSTILRGILCYLDHPGFSKKYKTPISNTKWTYKYCDDYNFEDKTNGIAKNYTEGSIGKLMKTYTNIVFVREPIERFISGFVDKCLIAKDFIKIDPTYCYGCKTNLKCFVNRFYNRIKQQILFPKKKHIDTFDDTHFYPQTWHCQLKLYRQYYTIIKYGTSDKQLKLFYKDFFGLLESKNIPSKQINFIKEGTINRHTPHSTSNKRITSKITKFDYPIPDLPESSF
;
A
#
# COMPACT_ATOMS: atom_id res chain seq x y z
N MET A 1 -4.54 15.74 -7.93
CA MET A 1 -4.97 14.63 -7.04
C MET A 1 -3.82 14.32 -6.10
N ASN A 2 -4.08 13.81 -4.89
CA ASN A 2 -3.05 13.36 -3.96
C ASN A 2 -3.35 11.90 -3.57
N PHE A 3 -2.37 11.01 -3.64
CA PHE A 3 -2.57 9.58 -3.39
C PHE A 3 -1.70 9.10 -2.22
N CYS A 4 -2.35 8.51 -1.23
CA CYS A 4 -1.70 7.81 -0.14
C CYS A 4 -1.28 6.39 -0.57
N THR A 5 0.03 6.12 -0.60
CA THR A 5 0.61 4.87 -1.12
C THR A 5 0.89 3.84 -0.01
N ILE A 6 -0.15 3.33 0.64
CA ILE A 6 0.00 2.31 1.70
C ILE A 6 0.50 0.99 1.10
N THR A 7 1.58 0.44 1.66
CA THR A 7 2.12 -0.86 1.28
C THR A 7 1.05 -1.96 1.28
N LYS A 8 1.13 -2.86 0.30
CA LYS A 8 0.21 -3.99 0.09
C LYS A 8 -1.25 -3.62 -0.23
N ASN A 9 -1.53 -2.33 -0.46
CA ASN A 9 -2.82 -1.82 -0.97
C ASN A 9 -2.68 -1.32 -2.40
N PHE A 10 -2.23 -2.19 -3.31
CA PHE A 10 -2.00 -1.83 -4.72
C PHE A 10 -0.88 -0.77 -4.94
N SER A 11 -0.10 -0.43 -3.91
CA SER A 11 0.90 0.64 -3.93
C SER A 11 1.95 0.51 -5.03
N THR A 12 2.43 -0.70 -5.32
CA THR A 12 3.43 -0.94 -6.37
C THR A 12 2.91 -0.58 -7.76
N ILE A 13 1.68 -1.00 -8.07
CA ILE A 13 1.05 -0.65 -9.35
C ILE A 13 0.70 0.83 -9.37
N LEU A 14 0.14 1.36 -8.27
CA LEU A 14 -0.20 2.76 -8.13
C LEU A 14 1.00 3.66 -8.41
N ARG A 15 2.19 3.33 -7.88
CA ARG A 15 3.43 4.07 -8.18
C ARG A 15 3.69 4.17 -9.69
N GLY A 16 3.54 3.08 -10.43
CA GLY A 16 3.68 3.07 -11.89
C GLY A 16 2.60 3.87 -12.62
N ILE A 17 1.36 3.85 -12.10
CA ILE A 17 0.26 4.67 -12.64
C ILE A 17 0.56 6.15 -12.44
N LEU A 18 0.94 6.57 -11.23
CA LEU A 18 1.21 7.97 -10.92
C LEU A 18 2.35 8.52 -11.76
N CYS A 19 3.43 7.74 -11.93
CA CYS A 19 4.50 8.13 -12.84
C CYS A 19 4.01 8.27 -14.29
N TYR A 20 3.18 7.34 -14.77
CA TYR A 20 2.64 7.42 -16.12
C TYR A 20 1.72 8.63 -16.34
N LEU A 21 0.88 8.94 -15.36
CA LEU A 21 -0.02 10.11 -15.44
C LEU A 21 0.75 11.42 -15.50
N ASP A 22 1.86 11.51 -14.77
CA ASP A 22 2.75 12.67 -14.75
C ASP A 22 3.62 12.77 -16.02
N HIS A 23 4.15 11.63 -16.49
CA HIS A 23 5.04 11.53 -17.65
C HIS A 23 4.53 10.51 -18.70
N PRO A 24 3.43 10.81 -19.42
CA PRO A 24 2.80 9.86 -20.34
C PRO A 24 3.70 9.45 -21.51
N GLY A 25 4.75 10.22 -21.83
CA GLY A 25 5.73 9.88 -22.86
C GLY A 25 6.61 8.67 -22.52
N PHE A 26 6.77 8.33 -21.23
CA PHE A 26 7.64 7.22 -20.81
C PHE A 26 7.10 5.87 -21.26
N SER A 27 5.78 5.67 -21.32
CA SER A 27 5.21 4.40 -21.78
C SER A 27 5.59 4.07 -23.23
N LYS A 28 5.61 5.08 -24.11
CA LYS A 28 6.05 4.92 -25.51
C LYS A 28 7.55 4.64 -25.59
N LYS A 29 8.35 5.37 -24.81
CA LYS A 29 9.82 5.26 -24.80
C LYS A 29 10.29 3.88 -24.36
N TYR A 30 9.63 3.28 -23.37
CA TYR A 30 10.08 2.04 -22.75
C TYR A 30 9.30 0.80 -23.15
N LYS A 31 8.24 0.93 -23.97
CA LYS A 31 7.41 -0.18 -24.49
C LYS A 31 7.05 -1.23 -23.41
N THR A 32 6.85 -0.81 -22.18
CA THR A 32 6.70 -1.70 -21.02
C THR A 32 5.40 -1.41 -20.28
N PRO A 33 4.69 -2.46 -19.82
CA PRO A 33 3.45 -2.27 -19.07
C PRO A 33 3.73 -1.69 -17.68
N ILE A 34 2.72 -1.03 -17.10
CA ILE A 34 2.76 -0.46 -15.73
C ILE A 34 3.10 -1.52 -14.67
N SER A 35 2.74 -2.77 -14.91
CA SER A 35 3.04 -3.89 -14.01
C SER A 35 4.53 -4.27 -13.93
N ASN A 36 5.38 -3.77 -14.84
CA ASN A 36 6.82 -3.97 -14.76
C ASN A 36 7.48 -2.92 -13.84
N THR A 37 7.79 -3.32 -12.61
CA THR A 37 8.30 -2.42 -11.58
C THR A 37 9.73 -1.92 -11.84
N LYS A 38 10.52 -2.60 -12.69
CA LYS A 38 11.93 -2.24 -12.91
C LYS A 38 12.08 -0.86 -13.53
N TRP A 39 11.20 -0.48 -14.46
CA TRP A 39 11.26 0.83 -15.09
C TRP A 39 10.70 1.92 -14.17
N THR A 40 9.65 1.63 -13.38
CA THR A 40 9.06 2.61 -12.46
C THR A 40 10.06 3.03 -11.38
N TYR A 41 10.84 2.09 -10.85
CA TYR A 41 11.92 2.42 -9.91
C TYR A 41 13.08 3.14 -10.60
N LYS A 42 13.45 2.75 -11.83
CA LYS A 42 14.59 3.35 -12.53
C LYS A 42 14.34 4.78 -13.00
N TYR A 43 13.12 5.10 -13.44
CA TYR A 43 12.84 6.36 -14.15
C TYR A 43 11.89 7.29 -13.40
N CYS A 44 11.23 6.79 -12.36
CA CYS A 44 10.29 7.54 -11.55
C CYS A 44 10.70 7.50 -10.07
N ASP A 45 12.01 7.38 -9.81
CA ASP A 45 12.50 7.40 -8.43
C ASP A 45 12.31 8.78 -7.83
N ASP A 46 11.57 8.82 -6.72
CA ASP A 46 11.22 9.94 -5.84
C ASP A 46 10.65 11.21 -6.49
N TYR A 47 10.39 11.23 -7.79
CA TYR A 47 9.76 12.36 -8.45
C TYR A 47 8.28 12.45 -8.08
N ASN A 48 7.87 13.58 -7.48
CA ASN A 48 6.50 13.82 -7.00
C ASN A 48 6.03 12.81 -5.93
N PHE A 49 6.97 12.33 -5.11
CA PHE A 49 6.71 11.56 -3.90
C PHE A 49 7.23 12.30 -2.68
N GLU A 50 6.48 12.24 -1.58
CA GLU A 50 6.84 12.86 -0.31
C GLU A 50 6.44 11.92 0.83
N ASP A 51 7.37 11.66 1.74
CA ASP A 51 7.16 10.73 2.85
C ASP A 51 6.31 11.33 3.98
N LYS A 52 6.21 12.67 4.02
CA LYS A 52 5.50 13.40 5.07
C LYS A 52 4.45 14.29 4.45
N THR A 53 3.24 14.29 5.01
CA THR A 53 2.16 15.20 4.61
C THR A 53 2.59 16.67 4.66
N ASN A 54 3.44 17.05 5.62
CA ASN A 54 4.00 18.40 5.70
C ASN A 54 4.90 18.75 4.51
N GLY A 55 5.62 17.77 3.93
CA GLY A 55 6.40 17.96 2.71
C GLY A 55 5.51 18.29 1.52
N ILE A 56 4.45 17.48 1.32
CA ILE A 56 3.42 17.74 0.30
C ILE A 56 2.80 19.13 0.51
N ALA A 57 2.41 19.45 1.74
CA ALA A 57 1.74 20.71 2.03
C ALA A 57 2.66 21.92 1.75
N LYS A 58 3.96 21.82 2.02
CA LYS A 58 4.95 22.85 1.68
C LYS A 58 5.05 23.09 0.18
N ASN A 59 5.11 22.00 -0.61
CA ASN A 59 5.32 22.09 -2.05
C ASN A 59 4.07 22.56 -2.82
N TYR A 60 2.86 22.26 -2.31
CA TYR A 60 1.62 22.47 -3.07
C TYR A 60 0.62 23.42 -2.43
N THR A 61 0.76 23.75 -1.15
CA THR A 61 -0.23 24.53 -0.39
C THR A 61 0.38 25.44 0.67
N GLU A 62 1.58 25.98 0.42
CA GLU A 62 2.25 26.97 1.29
C GLU A 62 2.41 26.47 2.75
N GLY A 63 2.59 25.15 2.92
CA GLY A 63 2.74 24.50 4.23
C GLY A 63 1.43 24.15 4.95
N SER A 64 0.26 24.54 4.42
CA SER A 64 -1.03 24.30 5.07
C SER A 64 -1.62 22.92 4.74
N ILE A 65 -1.53 21.97 5.69
CA ILE A 65 -2.18 20.66 5.56
C ILE A 65 -3.69 20.80 5.39
N GLY A 66 -4.32 21.75 6.10
CA GLY A 66 -5.76 21.99 5.98
C GLY A 66 -6.16 22.40 4.55
N LYS A 67 -5.34 23.22 3.89
CA LYS A 67 -5.53 23.61 2.47
C LYS A 67 -5.31 22.39 1.56
N LEU A 68 -4.27 21.59 1.79
CA LEU A 68 -4.05 20.34 1.04
C LEU A 68 -5.26 19.41 1.12
N MET A 69 -5.81 19.21 2.32
CA MET A 69 -6.93 18.32 2.57
C MET A 69 -8.24 18.78 1.90
N LYS A 70 -8.47 20.10 1.81
CA LYS A 70 -9.69 20.68 1.23
C LYS A 70 -9.60 20.93 -0.27
N THR A 71 -8.42 21.30 -0.78
CA THR A 71 -8.23 21.70 -2.18
C THR A 71 -7.97 20.50 -3.09
N TYR A 72 -7.23 19.50 -2.61
CA TYR A 72 -6.91 18.33 -3.42
C TYR A 72 -7.91 17.20 -3.15
N THR A 73 -8.20 16.40 -4.18
CA THR A 73 -8.83 15.10 -3.98
C THR A 73 -7.79 14.14 -3.43
N ASN A 74 -7.86 13.90 -2.12
CA ASN A 74 -6.99 13.01 -1.38
C ASN A 74 -7.56 11.60 -1.45
N ILE A 75 -6.78 10.65 -1.94
CA ILE A 75 -7.25 9.30 -2.26
C ILE A 75 -6.42 8.31 -1.48
N VAL A 76 -7.08 7.31 -0.90
CA VAL A 76 -6.41 6.20 -0.26
C VAL A 76 -7.05 4.89 -0.67
N PHE A 77 -6.19 3.93 -1.00
CA PHE A 77 -6.62 2.55 -1.21
C PHE A 77 -6.48 1.81 0.09
N VAL A 78 -7.58 1.18 0.53
CA VAL A 78 -7.62 0.36 1.73
C VAL A 78 -7.96 -1.08 1.38
N ARG A 79 -7.44 -2.02 2.15
CA ARG A 79 -7.68 -3.46 1.97
C ARG A 79 -8.21 -4.06 3.26
N GLU A 80 -8.89 -5.20 3.18
CA GLU A 80 -9.27 -5.95 4.38
C GLU A 80 -7.99 -6.26 5.20
N PRO A 81 -7.94 -5.90 6.51
CA PRO A 81 -6.74 -6.01 7.32
C PRO A 81 -6.08 -7.39 7.36
N ILE A 82 -6.85 -8.47 7.51
CA ILE A 82 -6.31 -9.83 7.60
C ILE A 82 -5.74 -10.28 6.26
N GLU A 83 -6.45 -10.01 5.18
CA GLU A 83 -6.03 -10.28 3.82
C GLU A 83 -4.73 -9.53 3.47
N ARG A 84 -4.63 -8.25 3.87
CA ARG A 84 -3.42 -7.44 3.71
C ARG A 84 -2.26 -8.04 4.51
N PHE A 85 -2.50 -8.40 5.77
CA PHE A 85 -1.50 -9.01 6.64
C PHE A 85 -0.96 -10.31 6.06
N ILE A 86 -1.84 -11.25 5.66
CA ILE A 86 -1.46 -12.51 5.02
C ILE A 86 -0.65 -12.24 3.75
N SER A 87 -1.10 -11.29 2.92
CA SER A 87 -0.37 -10.91 1.69
C SER A 87 1.02 -10.34 1.98
N GLY A 88 1.18 -9.57 3.07
CA GLY A 88 2.46 -9.08 3.54
C GLY A 88 3.37 -10.21 4.00
N PHE A 89 2.87 -11.10 4.86
CA PHE A 89 3.65 -12.19 5.45
C PHE A 89 4.11 -13.19 4.39
N VAL A 90 3.23 -13.56 3.47
CA VAL A 90 3.57 -14.45 2.36
C VAL A 90 4.65 -13.83 1.46
N ASP A 91 4.47 -12.57 1.06
CA ASP A 91 5.40 -11.88 0.16
C ASP A 91 6.78 -11.70 0.81
N LYS A 92 6.81 -11.12 2.03
CA LYS A 92 8.06 -10.72 2.67
C LYS A 92 8.75 -11.86 3.41
N CYS A 93 8.01 -12.71 4.11
CA CYS A 93 8.62 -13.70 5.02
C CYS A 93 8.77 -15.08 4.39
N LEU A 94 7.89 -15.47 3.47
CA LEU A 94 7.89 -16.82 2.90
C LEU A 94 8.53 -16.88 1.52
N ILE A 95 8.22 -15.90 0.67
CA ILE A 95 8.71 -15.84 -0.71
C ILE A 95 10.04 -15.13 -0.75
N ALA A 96 10.13 -13.92 -0.19
CA ALA A 96 11.36 -13.12 -0.15
C ALA A 96 12.32 -13.55 0.98
N LYS A 97 12.33 -14.85 1.33
CA LYS A 97 13.08 -15.39 2.48
C LYS A 97 14.59 -15.25 2.36
N ASP A 98 15.13 -15.02 1.16
CA ASP A 98 16.57 -14.83 0.99
C ASP A 98 17.05 -13.52 1.65
N PHE A 99 16.19 -12.51 1.84
CA PHE A 99 16.54 -11.34 2.65
C PHE A 99 16.82 -11.69 4.11
N ILE A 100 16.21 -12.76 4.64
CA ILE A 100 16.48 -13.21 6.02
C ILE A 100 17.92 -13.72 6.16
N LYS A 101 18.56 -14.19 5.08
CA LYS A 101 19.97 -14.59 5.10
C LYS A 101 20.91 -13.38 5.21
N ILE A 102 20.47 -12.24 4.71
CA ILE A 102 21.23 -10.98 4.71
C ILE A 102 20.99 -10.24 6.03
N ASP A 103 19.74 -10.17 6.48
CA ASP A 103 19.33 -9.53 7.72
C ASP A 103 18.49 -10.51 8.57
N PRO A 104 19.08 -11.11 9.63
CA PRO A 104 18.37 -12.00 10.53
C PRO A 104 17.23 -11.34 11.31
N THR A 105 17.16 -10.01 11.34
CA THR A 105 16.07 -9.25 12.00
C THR A 105 14.84 -9.11 11.13
N TYR A 106 14.94 -9.41 9.83
CA TYR A 106 13.82 -9.39 8.89
C TYR A 106 12.70 -10.32 9.34
N CYS A 107 11.45 -9.92 9.08
CA CYS A 107 10.26 -10.57 9.62
C CYS A 107 10.27 -10.64 11.15
N TYR A 108 10.66 -9.53 11.79
CA TYR A 108 10.87 -9.37 13.22
C TYR A 108 11.77 -10.46 13.83
N GLY A 109 12.67 -11.06 13.05
CA GLY A 109 13.53 -12.17 13.45
C GLY A 109 12.81 -13.50 13.70
N CYS A 110 11.59 -13.65 13.19
CA CYS A 110 10.79 -14.88 13.31
C CYS A 110 10.94 -15.83 12.11
N LYS A 111 11.73 -15.43 11.10
CA LYS A 111 11.90 -16.17 9.85
C LYS A 111 10.53 -16.44 9.21
N THR A 112 10.15 -17.71 9.06
CA THR A 112 8.87 -18.16 8.49
C THR A 112 7.81 -18.53 9.54
N ASN A 113 8.08 -18.33 10.83
CA ASN A 113 7.16 -18.71 11.91
C ASN A 113 6.09 -17.63 12.14
N LEU A 114 4.85 -17.93 11.74
CA LEU A 114 3.73 -17.00 11.83
C LEU A 114 3.35 -16.64 13.28
N LYS A 115 3.28 -17.61 14.18
CA LYS A 115 2.92 -17.37 15.59
C LYS A 115 3.92 -16.44 16.28
N CYS A 116 5.21 -16.68 16.06
CA CYS A 116 6.27 -15.79 16.51
C CYS A 116 6.07 -14.38 15.95
N PHE A 117 5.83 -14.28 14.64
CA PHE A 117 5.67 -13.00 13.96
C PHE A 117 4.52 -12.19 14.56
N VAL A 118 3.33 -12.79 14.70
CA VAL A 118 2.15 -12.14 15.27
C VAL A 118 2.44 -11.65 16.70
N ASN A 119 3.07 -12.48 17.54
CA ASN A 119 3.38 -12.11 18.92
C ASN A 119 4.37 -10.94 18.99
N ARG A 120 5.44 -10.94 18.18
CA ARG A 120 6.41 -9.84 18.15
C ARG A 120 5.82 -8.56 17.57
N PHE A 121 5.02 -8.69 16.51
CA PHE A 121 4.30 -7.59 15.90
C PHE A 121 3.31 -6.92 16.87
N TYR A 122 2.49 -7.73 17.56
CA TYR A 122 1.57 -7.23 18.59
C TYR A 122 2.32 -6.50 19.70
N ASN A 123 3.39 -7.09 20.24
CA ASN A 123 4.20 -6.45 21.27
C ASN A 123 4.82 -5.13 20.78
N ARG A 124 5.26 -5.07 19.52
CA ARG A 124 5.81 -3.87 18.90
C ARG A 124 4.78 -2.74 18.78
N ILE A 125 3.55 -3.05 18.35
CA ILE A 125 2.45 -2.08 18.33
C ILE A 125 2.09 -1.64 19.75
N LYS A 126 1.92 -2.60 20.66
CA LYS A 126 1.56 -2.33 22.06
C LYS A 126 2.56 -1.39 22.72
N GLN A 127 3.86 -1.60 22.52
CA GLN A 127 4.89 -0.71 23.07
C GLN A 127 4.80 0.71 22.52
N GLN A 128 4.53 0.90 21.23
CA GLN A 128 4.37 2.25 20.67
C GLN A 128 3.12 2.96 21.17
N ILE A 129 2.02 2.23 21.36
CA ILE A 129 0.78 2.79 21.91
C ILE A 129 0.99 3.18 23.38
N LEU A 130 1.61 2.31 24.19
CA LEU A 130 1.83 2.55 25.62
C LEU A 130 2.89 3.63 25.89
N PHE A 131 3.85 3.80 24.99
CA PHE A 131 4.97 4.74 25.17
C PHE A 131 5.11 5.69 23.96
N PRO A 132 4.12 6.55 23.67
CA PRO A 132 4.09 7.36 22.44
C PRO A 132 5.19 8.44 22.38
N LYS A 133 5.80 8.80 23.52
CA LYS A 133 6.93 9.75 23.57
C LYS A 133 8.29 9.07 23.35
N LYS A 134 8.35 7.74 23.38
CA LYS A 134 9.60 7.02 23.16
C LYS A 134 9.95 7.08 21.68
N LYS A 135 11.17 7.50 21.36
CA LYS A 135 11.66 7.50 19.98
C LYS A 135 11.59 6.08 19.42
N HIS A 136 10.83 5.94 18.35
CA HIS A 136 10.68 4.69 17.61
C HIS A 136 11.28 4.87 16.22
N ILE A 137 12.01 3.86 15.75
CA ILE A 137 12.56 3.83 14.40
C ILE A 137 11.79 2.74 13.67
N ASP A 138 11.08 3.15 12.63
CA ASP A 138 10.34 2.23 11.77
C ASP A 138 11.32 1.33 11.02
N THR A 139 11.07 0.02 11.05
CA THR A 139 11.81 -0.98 10.29
C THR A 139 11.13 -1.25 8.97
N PHE A 140 11.81 -2.01 8.08
CA PHE A 140 11.19 -2.50 6.86
C PHE A 140 9.86 -3.23 7.13
N ASP A 141 9.82 -4.09 8.15
CA ASP A 141 8.60 -4.83 8.52
C ASP A 141 7.48 -3.87 8.94
N ASP A 142 7.79 -2.83 9.72
CA ASP A 142 6.80 -1.85 10.17
C ASP A 142 6.04 -1.23 9.01
N THR A 143 6.77 -0.76 8.00
CA THR A 143 6.18 -0.14 6.81
C THR A 143 5.22 -1.07 6.07
N HIS A 144 5.40 -2.39 6.17
CA HIS A 144 4.59 -3.40 5.46
C HIS A 144 3.40 -3.91 6.26
N PHE A 145 3.50 -3.89 7.59
CA PHE A 145 2.53 -4.54 8.47
C PHE A 145 1.74 -3.58 9.36
N TYR A 146 2.20 -2.33 9.54
CA TYR A 146 1.51 -1.37 10.43
C TYR A 146 0.06 -1.13 10.02
N PRO A 147 -0.81 -0.80 11.00
CA PRO A 147 -2.21 -0.53 10.72
C PRO A 147 -2.35 0.52 9.62
N GLN A 148 -3.25 0.27 8.68
CA GLN A 148 -3.43 1.17 7.53
C GLN A 148 -3.76 2.60 7.97
N THR A 149 -4.47 2.77 9.09
CA THR A 149 -4.84 4.06 9.69
C THR A 149 -3.67 4.87 10.24
N TRP A 150 -2.50 4.25 10.43
CA TRP A 150 -1.29 4.92 10.90
C TRP A 150 -0.53 5.59 9.75
N HIS A 151 -0.87 5.27 8.50
CA HIS A 151 -0.30 5.92 7.33
C HIS A 151 -1.08 7.19 6.97
N CYS A 152 -0.39 8.13 6.30
CA CYS A 152 -0.98 9.32 5.69
C CYS A 152 -1.83 10.19 6.64
N GLN A 153 -1.56 10.11 7.94
CA GLN A 153 -2.33 10.78 8.98
C GLN A 153 -3.84 10.52 8.88
N LEU A 154 -4.23 9.33 8.42
CA LEU A 154 -5.63 8.97 8.25
C LEU A 154 -6.44 9.13 9.53
N LYS A 155 -5.85 8.84 10.70
CA LYS A 155 -6.50 9.09 12.01
C LYS A 155 -7.01 10.54 12.15
N LEU A 156 -6.27 11.51 11.64
CA LEU A 156 -6.59 12.94 11.78
C LEU A 156 -7.46 13.47 10.64
N TYR A 157 -7.25 12.98 9.42
CA TYR A 157 -7.84 13.58 8.21
C TYR A 157 -8.77 12.65 7.44
N ARG A 158 -9.21 11.53 8.04
CA ARG A 158 -10.04 10.50 7.40
C ARG A 158 -11.20 11.04 6.57
N GLN A 159 -11.87 12.07 7.07
CA GLN A 159 -13.04 12.69 6.43
C GLN A 159 -12.74 13.39 5.10
N TYR A 160 -11.48 13.74 4.85
CA TYR A 160 -11.03 14.38 3.61
C TYR A 160 -10.55 13.38 2.56
N TYR A 161 -10.48 12.09 2.89
CA TYR A 161 -10.02 11.06 1.96
C TYR A 161 -11.18 10.38 1.23
N THR A 162 -11.07 10.32 -0.09
CA THR A 162 -11.79 9.34 -0.91
C THR A 162 -11.18 7.97 -0.69
N ILE A 163 -11.92 7.09 -0.02
CA ILE A 163 -11.48 5.73 0.30
C ILE A 163 -11.99 4.77 -0.77
N ILE A 164 -11.06 4.13 -1.49
CA ILE A 164 -11.39 3.09 -2.47
C ILE A 164 -10.93 1.74 -1.92
N LYS A 165 -11.83 0.77 -1.87
CA LYS A 165 -11.55 -0.56 -1.33
C LYS A 165 -10.90 -1.44 -2.39
N TYR A 166 -9.70 -1.92 -2.11
CA TYR A 166 -8.98 -2.92 -2.90
C TYR A 166 -9.11 -4.30 -2.24
N GLY A 167 -9.44 -5.32 -3.02
CA GLY A 167 -9.55 -6.70 -2.54
C GLY A 167 -9.05 -7.69 -3.58
N THR A 168 -9.11 -8.98 -3.28
CA THR A 168 -8.58 -10.04 -4.17
C THR A 168 -9.61 -10.87 -4.89
N SER A 169 -10.88 -10.87 -4.45
CA SER A 169 -11.94 -11.55 -5.20
C SER A 169 -12.29 -10.79 -6.48
N ASP A 170 -12.75 -11.51 -7.50
CA ASP A 170 -13.16 -10.91 -8.79
C ASP A 170 -14.22 -9.82 -8.61
N LYS A 171 -15.17 -10.03 -7.69
CA LYS A 171 -16.20 -9.04 -7.35
C LYS A 171 -15.57 -7.77 -6.75
N GLN A 172 -14.65 -7.91 -5.80
CA GLN A 172 -13.96 -6.77 -5.20
C GLN A 172 -13.07 -6.04 -6.20
N LEU A 173 -12.33 -6.77 -7.04
CA LEU A 173 -11.49 -6.17 -8.09
C LEU A 173 -12.32 -5.42 -9.13
N LYS A 174 -13.47 -5.97 -9.53
CA LYS A 174 -14.39 -5.30 -10.46
C LYS A 174 -14.91 -3.98 -9.88
N LEU A 175 -15.29 -3.96 -8.61
CA LEU A 175 -15.72 -2.75 -7.91
C LEU A 175 -14.56 -1.75 -7.76
N PHE A 176 -13.39 -2.22 -7.33
CA PHE A 176 -12.18 -1.41 -7.22
C PHE A 176 -11.85 -0.68 -8.53
N TYR A 177 -11.79 -1.41 -9.63
CA TYR A 177 -11.47 -0.81 -10.94
C TYR A 177 -12.57 0.10 -11.46
N LYS A 178 -13.85 -0.23 -11.20
CA LYS A 178 -14.97 0.68 -11.52
C LYS A 178 -14.80 2.02 -10.80
N ASP A 179 -14.59 1.98 -9.49
CA ASP A 179 -14.47 3.20 -8.67
C ASP A 179 -13.21 3.99 -9.02
N PHE A 180 -12.08 3.29 -9.21
CA PHE A 180 -10.81 3.93 -9.54
C PHE A 180 -10.81 4.57 -10.93
N PHE A 181 -11.31 3.89 -11.96
CA PHE A 181 -11.36 4.48 -13.30
C PHE A 181 -12.43 5.56 -13.41
N GLY A 182 -13.58 5.40 -12.76
CA GLY A 182 -14.58 6.47 -12.66
C GLY A 182 -14.02 7.73 -11.98
N LEU A 183 -13.17 7.56 -10.97
CA LEU A 183 -12.44 8.68 -10.36
C LEU A 183 -11.50 9.36 -11.35
N LEU A 184 -10.68 8.62 -12.10
CA LEU A 184 -9.79 9.21 -13.10
C LEU A 184 -10.57 9.96 -14.20
N GLU A 185 -11.68 9.38 -14.66
CA GLU A 185 -12.59 10.01 -15.62
C GLU A 185 -13.17 11.32 -15.06
N SER A 186 -13.62 11.33 -13.79
CA SER A 186 -14.12 12.55 -13.12
C SER A 186 -13.08 13.66 -12.96
N LYS A 187 -11.79 13.33 -13.09
CA LYS A 187 -10.67 14.27 -13.06
C LYS A 187 -10.15 14.64 -14.44
N ASN A 188 -10.93 14.38 -15.48
CA ASN A 188 -10.63 14.71 -16.87
C ASN A 188 -9.31 14.09 -17.36
N ILE A 189 -8.92 12.93 -16.82
CA ILE A 189 -7.78 12.18 -17.37
C ILE A 189 -8.18 11.64 -18.75
N PRO A 190 -7.38 11.85 -19.81
CA PRO A 190 -7.75 11.44 -21.17
C PRO A 190 -8.01 9.94 -21.28
N SER A 191 -9.06 9.53 -22.01
CA SER A 191 -9.45 8.12 -22.17
C SER A 191 -8.31 7.24 -22.68
N LYS A 192 -7.42 7.77 -23.52
CA LYS A 192 -6.22 7.06 -23.99
C LYS A 192 -5.28 6.68 -22.85
N GLN A 193 -5.08 7.57 -21.88
CA GLN A 193 -4.26 7.29 -20.70
C GLN A 193 -4.94 6.27 -19.79
N ILE A 194 -6.25 6.43 -19.57
CA ILE A 194 -7.04 5.48 -18.77
C ILE A 194 -7.01 4.08 -19.39
N ASN A 195 -7.15 3.97 -20.71
CA ASN A 195 -7.09 2.68 -21.42
C ASN A 195 -5.72 2.02 -21.29
N PHE A 196 -4.64 2.79 -21.41
CA PHE A 196 -3.29 2.27 -21.15
C PHE A 196 -3.15 1.73 -19.72
N ILE A 197 -3.71 2.44 -18.72
CA ILE A 197 -3.72 1.96 -17.34
C ILE A 197 -4.56 0.68 -17.21
N LYS A 198 -5.75 0.62 -17.82
CA LYS A 198 -6.61 -0.57 -17.83
C LYS A 198 -5.85 -1.79 -18.35
N GLU A 199 -5.20 -1.68 -19.52
CA GLU A 199 -4.40 -2.75 -20.13
C GLU A 199 -3.21 -3.19 -19.25
N GLY A 200 -2.59 -2.24 -18.55
CA GLY A 200 -1.45 -2.49 -17.68
C GLY A 200 -1.78 -3.12 -16.33
N THR A 201 -3.05 -3.12 -15.92
CA THR A 201 -3.47 -3.42 -14.54
C THR A 201 -4.56 -4.49 -14.44
N ILE A 202 -5.57 -4.46 -15.30
CA ILE A 202 -6.62 -5.49 -15.33
C ILE A 202 -5.97 -6.82 -15.77
N ASN A 203 -6.06 -7.84 -14.92
CA ASN A 203 -5.47 -9.18 -15.11
C ASN A 203 -3.94 -9.24 -15.15
N ARG A 204 -3.23 -8.19 -14.72
CA ARG A 204 -1.77 -8.19 -14.59
C ARG A 204 -1.38 -8.22 -13.13
N HIS A 205 -0.42 -9.10 -12.79
CA HIS A 205 0.10 -9.22 -11.44
C HIS A 205 1.55 -8.78 -11.39
N THR A 206 1.90 -8.05 -10.33
CA THR A 206 3.32 -7.78 -10.03
C THR A 206 3.99 -9.03 -9.44
N PRO A 207 5.33 -9.10 -9.44
CA PRO A 207 6.06 -10.16 -8.73
C PRO A 207 5.69 -10.28 -7.23
N HIS A 208 5.29 -9.16 -6.61
CA HIS A 208 4.85 -9.06 -5.21
C HIS A 208 3.40 -9.49 -4.97
N SER A 209 2.66 -9.85 -6.03
CA SER A 209 1.31 -10.40 -5.89
C SER A 209 1.37 -11.77 -5.22
N THR A 210 0.44 -11.99 -4.29
CA THR A 210 0.31 -13.25 -3.55
C THR A 210 -1.05 -13.91 -3.73
N SER A 211 -2.01 -13.24 -4.37
CA SER A 211 -3.42 -13.68 -4.44
C SER A 211 -3.58 -15.08 -5.04
N ASN A 212 -2.77 -15.43 -6.04
CA ASN A 212 -2.91 -16.68 -6.78
C ASN A 212 -1.86 -17.74 -6.37
N LYS A 213 -1.12 -17.50 -5.28
CA LYS A 213 -0.04 -18.41 -4.85
C LYS A 213 -0.61 -19.47 -3.91
N ARG A 214 -0.30 -20.75 -4.18
CA ARG A 214 -0.75 -21.90 -3.37
C ARG A 214 -0.45 -21.76 -1.87
N ILE A 215 0.68 -21.15 -1.52
CA ILE A 215 1.06 -20.91 -0.13
C ILE A 215 0.13 -19.93 0.59
N THR A 216 -0.39 -18.93 -0.12
CA THR A 216 -1.41 -18.01 0.40
C THR A 216 -2.67 -18.78 0.75
N SER A 217 -3.17 -19.59 -0.17
CA SER A 217 -4.37 -20.42 0.07
C SER A 217 -4.19 -21.39 1.24
N LYS A 218 -2.98 -21.90 1.49
CA LYS A 218 -2.70 -22.72 2.67
C LYS A 218 -2.86 -21.91 3.96
N ILE A 219 -2.27 -20.72 4.02
CA ILE A 219 -2.33 -19.86 5.23
C ILE A 219 -3.74 -19.35 5.49
N THR A 220 -4.48 -18.97 4.44
CA THR A 220 -5.88 -18.52 4.58
C THR A 220 -6.82 -19.62 5.04
N LYS A 221 -6.51 -20.90 4.79
CA LYS A 221 -7.33 -22.05 5.22
C LYS A 221 -7.01 -22.56 6.63
N PHE A 222 -5.85 -22.20 7.18
CA PHE A 222 -5.64 -22.39 8.61
C PHE A 222 -6.45 -21.31 9.31
N ASP A 223 -7.59 -21.68 9.87
CA ASP A 223 -8.26 -20.93 10.94
C ASP A 223 -7.29 -20.84 12.11
N TYR A 224 -6.34 -19.91 12.02
CA TYR A 224 -5.61 -19.46 13.18
C TYR A 224 -6.62 -18.60 13.96
N PRO A 225 -7.08 -19.03 15.15
CA PRO A 225 -7.78 -18.12 16.02
C PRO A 225 -6.79 -17.01 16.35
N ILE A 226 -6.99 -15.86 15.73
CA ILE A 226 -6.33 -14.63 16.15
C ILE A 226 -6.93 -14.37 17.53
N PRO A 227 -6.13 -14.28 18.61
CA PRO A 227 -6.67 -13.97 19.92
C PRO A 227 -7.47 -12.68 19.79
N ASP A 228 -8.72 -12.71 20.25
CA ASP A 228 -9.63 -11.57 20.22
C ASP A 228 -8.87 -10.34 20.71
N LEU A 229 -8.66 -9.39 19.79
CA LEU A 229 -8.20 -8.08 20.19
C LEU A 229 -9.36 -7.48 20.99
N PRO A 230 -9.16 -7.05 22.24
CA PRO A 230 -10.24 -6.44 23.01
C PRO A 230 -10.78 -5.28 22.19
N GLU A 231 -12.09 -5.29 21.96
CA GLU A 231 -12.82 -4.18 21.39
C GLU A 231 -12.47 -2.94 22.22
N SER A 232 -11.59 -2.10 21.68
CA SER A 232 -11.37 -0.78 22.25
C SER A 232 -12.42 0.10 21.62
N SER A 233 -13.44 0.36 22.43
CA SER A 233 -14.33 1.50 22.32
C SER A 233 -13.51 2.77 22.09
N PHE A 234 -13.54 3.26 20.85
CA PHE A 234 -13.12 4.61 20.44
C PHE A 234 -14.13 5.13 19.42
#